data_AF-J9EI09-F1
#
_entry.id   AF-J9EI09-F1
#
_cell.length_a   1.000
_cell.length_b   1.000
_cell.length_c   1.000
_cell.angle_alpha   90.00
_cell.angle_beta   90.00
_cell.angle_gamma   90.00
#
_symmetry.space_group_name_H-M   'P 1'
#
loop_
_entity.id
_entity.type
_entity.pdbx_description
1 polymer ?
#
loop_
_entity_poly.entity_id
_entity_poly.type
_entity_poly.pdbx_seq_one_letter_code
_entity_poly.pdbx_strand_id
1 'polypeptide(L)'
;MTVNNVPWVPDRDPMEQIRKDWTYFEPNPIPPLNNVTVVTFLGIPYAEPPVSQRRFKPPQLLTKLPGKQPFLALQHSPSCAQNVEARPTLFINDPYSFHVSEDCLYLNIFTPSTSLDGRPVIVFFHGGNFQTGSSNEWPGHVLSSRGIVVVTVNYRLGAFGFLSFGDANTGNYGLQDQRTALQFVQDHIASFGGDPRQVTIVGHDAGAVSVGLHMLSPFSKNLFRAGAAMSGAEISYHSTIGKPALAFNNTMKLGQYLGCTQPAAEHVWDCILTRSTNDIIQAAQTIPVEYNRYLFLPHVDGRFIPAHPMV
;
A
#
# COMPACT_ATOMS: atom_id res chain seq x y z
N MET A 1 -13.18 30.85 -33.71
CA MET A 1 -13.23 31.83 -32.61
C MET A 1 -11.81 31.93 -32.08
N THR A 2 -11.11 32.99 -32.47
CA THR A 2 -9.66 33.14 -32.25
C THR A 2 -9.47 34.07 -31.08
N VAL A 3 -8.93 33.58 -29.97
CA VAL A 3 -8.62 34.40 -28.80
C VAL A 3 -7.24 35.00 -29.02
N ASN A 4 -7.20 36.24 -29.49
CA ASN A 4 -5.96 37.01 -29.61
C ASN A 4 -5.63 37.64 -28.24
N ASN A 5 -4.34 37.67 -27.88
CA ASN A 5 -3.79 38.21 -26.62
C ASN A 5 -3.93 37.34 -25.36
N VAL A 6 -3.79 36.02 -25.47
CA VAL A 6 -3.43 35.20 -24.30
C VAL A 6 -1.91 35.22 -24.17
N PRO A 7 -1.31 35.75 -23.08
CA PRO A 7 0.13 35.73 -22.90
C PRO A 7 0.53 34.30 -22.52
N TRP A 8 0.75 33.47 -23.54
CA TRP A 8 1.30 32.12 -23.38
C TRP A 8 2.75 32.14 -23.89
N VAL A 9 3.69 32.23 -22.95
CA VAL A 9 5.11 31.98 -23.22
C VAL A 9 5.33 30.50 -22.91
N PRO A 10 5.89 29.68 -23.83
CA PRO A 10 5.99 28.21 -23.68
C PRO A 10 6.85 27.72 -22.50
N ASP A 11 7.44 28.62 -21.72
CA ASP A 11 8.50 28.29 -20.78
C ASP A 11 8.43 29.07 -19.45
N ARG A 12 7.36 29.83 -19.19
CA ARG A 12 7.13 30.49 -17.87
C ARG A 12 5.65 30.70 -17.58
N ASP A 13 5.10 29.98 -16.62
CA ASP A 13 3.86 30.41 -15.95
C ASP A 13 4.16 31.71 -15.15
N PRO A 14 3.36 32.78 -15.26
CA PRO A 14 3.49 33.96 -14.39
C PRO A 14 3.37 33.65 -12.89
N MET A 15 2.74 32.54 -12.50
CA MET A 15 2.74 31.98 -11.14
C MET A 15 4.01 31.17 -10.82
N GLU A 16 4.80 30.75 -11.83
CA GLU A 16 6.12 30.14 -11.69
C GLU A 16 7.27 31.16 -11.54
N GLN A 17 6.97 32.44 -11.37
CA GLN A 17 7.93 33.27 -10.64
C GLN A 17 7.99 32.77 -9.20
N ILE A 18 8.80 31.71 -9.00
CA ILE A 18 9.30 31.30 -7.70
C ILE A 18 9.86 32.57 -7.09
N ARG A 19 9.09 33.09 -6.14
CA ARG A 19 9.42 34.25 -5.37
C ARG A 19 10.87 34.05 -4.87
N LYS A 20 11.82 34.92 -5.25
CA LYS A 20 13.25 34.73 -4.92
C LYS A 20 13.53 34.72 -3.41
N ASP A 21 12.51 35.01 -2.61
CA ASP A 21 12.39 34.91 -1.16
C ASP A 21 11.75 33.58 -0.71
N TRP A 22 11.86 32.47 -1.46
CA TRP A 22 11.60 31.10 -0.97
C TRP A 22 12.58 30.68 0.15
N THR A 23 12.82 31.54 1.13
CA THR A 23 12.79 31.10 2.52
C THR A 23 11.38 30.59 2.77
N TYR A 24 11.16 29.29 2.55
CA TYR A 24 9.95 28.63 3.02
C TYR A 24 9.86 28.98 4.51
N PHE A 25 8.95 29.88 4.89
CA PHE A 25 8.67 30.12 6.29
C PHE A 25 8.01 28.84 6.77
N GLU A 26 8.81 27.88 7.21
CA GLU A 26 8.29 26.80 8.01
C GLU A 26 7.87 27.46 9.32
N PRO A 27 6.56 27.65 9.58
CA PRO A 27 6.12 28.48 10.69
C PRO A 27 6.55 27.91 12.04
N ASN A 28 6.94 26.63 12.05
CA ASN A 28 7.48 25.90 13.18
C ASN A 28 8.59 24.97 12.68
N PRO A 29 9.82 25.46 12.42
CA PRO A 29 10.92 24.58 12.04
C PRO A 29 11.15 23.58 13.17
N ILE A 30 11.24 22.28 12.86
CA ILE A 30 11.59 21.30 13.90
C ILE A 30 13.01 21.64 14.36
N PRO A 31 13.23 21.97 15.64
CA PRO A 31 14.58 22.10 16.14
C PRO A 31 15.32 20.76 15.92
N PRO A 32 16.61 20.76 15.54
CA PRO A 32 17.37 19.53 15.28
C PRO A 32 17.30 18.50 16.41
N LEU A 33 17.01 18.99 17.62
CA LEU A 33 16.68 18.21 18.82
C LEU A 33 15.33 18.72 19.33
N ASN A 34 14.32 17.85 19.40
CA ASN A 34 13.08 18.12 20.12
C ASN A 34 12.96 17.15 21.31
N ASN A 35 12.41 17.62 22.43
CA ASN A 35 12.17 16.78 23.62
C ASN A 35 10.78 16.12 23.56
N VAL A 36 10.30 15.82 22.35
CA VAL A 36 8.96 15.24 22.16
C VAL A 36 9.07 13.73 22.27
N THR A 37 8.45 13.16 23.29
CA THR A 37 8.29 11.70 23.40
C THR A 37 7.22 11.23 22.43
N VAL A 38 7.55 10.27 21.58
CA VAL A 38 6.61 9.58 20.70
C VAL A 38 6.42 8.16 21.23
N VAL A 39 5.17 7.76 21.40
CA VAL A 39 4.79 6.38 21.74
C VAL A 39 4.63 5.59 20.45
N THR A 40 5.27 4.43 20.39
CA THR A 40 5.26 3.56 19.21
C THR A 40 4.61 2.22 19.54
N PHE A 41 3.77 1.76 18.61
CA PHE A 41 3.19 0.43 18.61
C PHE A 41 3.54 -0.22 17.29
N LEU A 42 4.42 -1.20 17.32
CA LEU A 42 4.99 -1.81 16.12
C LEU A 42 4.41 -3.22 15.93
N GLY A 43 4.12 -3.58 14.68
CA GLY A 43 3.67 -4.94 14.34
C GLY A 43 2.28 -5.29 14.87
N ILE A 44 1.32 -4.37 14.83
CA ILE A 44 -0.08 -4.65 15.23
C ILE A 44 -0.78 -5.40 14.08
N PRO A 45 -1.32 -6.62 14.30
CA PRO A 45 -2.04 -7.34 13.26
C PRO A 45 -3.42 -6.69 13.04
N TYR A 46 -3.73 -6.35 11.79
CA TYR A 46 -5.05 -5.80 11.43
C TYR A 46 -5.94 -6.82 10.72
N ALA A 47 -5.38 -7.94 10.26
CA ALA A 47 -6.10 -8.99 9.58
C ALA A 47 -5.55 -10.38 9.93
N GLU A 48 -6.38 -11.40 9.71
CA GLU A 48 -5.96 -12.80 9.80
C GLU A 48 -4.83 -13.11 8.80
N PRO A 49 -3.81 -13.90 9.18
CA PRO A 49 -2.70 -14.24 8.30
C PRO A 49 -3.15 -14.87 6.98
N PRO A 50 -2.73 -14.34 5.81
CA PRO A 50 -3.16 -14.83 4.50
C PRO A 50 -2.34 -16.05 4.04
N VAL A 51 -2.11 -17.00 4.95
CA VAL A 51 -1.27 -18.19 4.73
C VAL A 51 -2.10 -19.43 4.41
N SER A 52 -1.45 -20.46 3.89
CA SER A 52 -2.08 -21.76 3.60
C SER A 52 -3.35 -21.59 2.75
N GLN A 53 -4.51 -22.07 3.22
CA GLN A 53 -5.79 -22.00 2.50
C GLN A 53 -6.35 -20.56 2.39
N ARG A 54 -5.74 -19.57 3.05
CA ARG A 54 -6.09 -18.15 2.95
C ARG A 54 -5.21 -17.39 1.95
N ARG A 55 -4.18 -18.03 1.39
CA ARG A 55 -3.40 -17.49 0.28
C ARG A 55 -4.32 -17.19 -0.90
N PHE A 56 -4.08 -16.05 -1.56
CA PHE A 56 -4.88 -15.55 -2.68
C PHE A 56 -6.39 -15.47 -2.39
N LYS A 57 -6.77 -15.09 -1.16
CA LYS A 57 -8.15 -14.77 -0.79
C LYS A 57 -8.26 -13.35 -0.22
N PRO A 58 -9.47 -12.75 -0.24
CA PRO A 58 -9.74 -11.50 0.47
C PRO A 58 -9.28 -11.56 1.93
N PRO A 59 -8.67 -10.49 2.48
CA PRO A 59 -8.32 -10.41 3.90
C PRO A 59 -9.56 -10.53 4.79
N GLN A 60 -9.35 -10.97 6.02
CA GLN A 60 -10.37 -11.02 7.04
C GLN A 60 -9.92 -10.13 8.18
N LEU A 61 -10.73 -9.12 8.51
CA LEU A 61 -10.46 -8.22 9.63
C LEU A 61 -10.27 -9.03 10.91
N LEU A 62 -9.19 -8.75 11.63
CA LEU A 62 -8.91 -9.44 12.88
C LEU A 62 -9.86 -8.93 13.97
N THR A 63 -10.82 -9.75 14.38
CA THR A 63 -11.81 -9.36 15.39
C THR A 63 -11.34 -9.64 16.83
N LYS A 64 -10.35 -10.52 17.00
CA LYS A 64 -9.76 -10.90 18.28
C LYS A 64 -8.27 -11.10 18.13
N LEU A 65 -7.49 -10.51 19.03
CA LEU A 65 -6.06 -10.77 19.09
C LEU A 65 -5.78 -12.23 19.44
N PRO A 66 -4.68 -12.82 18.93
CA PRO A 66 -4.30 -14.17 19.27
C PRO A 66 -3.94 -14.29 20.75
N GLY A 67 -4.58 -15.23 21.45
CA GLY A 67 -4.31 -15.53 22.85
C GLY A 67 -5.15 -14.75 23.86
N LYS A 68 -4.91 -15.02 25.16
CA LYS A 68 -5.59 -14.35 26.28
C LYS A 68 -4.74 -13.24 26.92
N GLN A 69 -3.47 -13.16 26.53
CA GLN A 69 -2.51 -12.19 27.06
C GLN A 69 -2.51 -10.92 26.20
N PRO A 70 -2.12 -9.76 26.75
CA PRO A 70 -1.89 -8.56 25.96
C PRO A 70 -0.90 -8.82 24.83
N PHE A 71 -1.20 -8.35 23.63
CA PHE A 71 -0.29 -8.41 22.50
C PHE A 71 0.82 -7.37 22.66
N LEU A 72 2.09 -7.79 22.55
CA LEU A 72 3.25 -6.91 22.71
C LEU A 72 3.66 -6.30 21.37
N ALA A 73 3.17 -5.10 21.09
CA ALA A 73 3.48 -4.33 19.88
C ALA A 73 4.82 -3.56 19.98
N LEU A 74 5.92 -4.27 20.23
CA LEU A 74 7.23 -3.67 20.53
C LEU A 74 8.25 -3.74 19.39
N GLN A 75 7.98 -4.57 18.38
CA GLN A 75 8.92 -4.85 17.29
C GLN A 75 8.18 -4.85 15.95
N HIS A 76 8.91 -4.49 14.90
CA HIS A 76 8.38 -4.58 13.55
C HIS A 76 8.08 -6.03 13.18
N SER A 77 6.89 -6.27 12.62
CA SER A 77 6.54 -7.55 12.00
C SER A 77 7.23 -7.73 10.64
N PRO A 78 7.30 -8.96 10.11
CA PRO A 78 7.87 -9.21 8.79
C PRO A 78 7.23 -8.40 7.67
N SER A 79 8.03 -8.04 6.67
CA SER A 79 7.54 -7.48 5.41
C SER A 79 6.79 -8.54 4.61
N CYS A 80 5.89 -8.13 3.71
CA CYS A 80 5.20 -9.09 2.86
C CYS A 80 6.14 -9.80 1.88
N ALA A 81 5.79 -11.04 1.52
CA ALA A 81 6.50 -11.88 0.57
C ALA A 81 6.85 -11.12 -0.73
N GLN A 82 8.15 -10.93 -0.95
CA GLN A 82 8.72 -10.16 -2.06
C GLN A 82 10.19 -10.55 -2.27
N ASN A 83 10.80 -10.10 -3.37
CA ASN A 83 12.22 -10.28 -3.57
C ASN A 83 13.03 -9.41 -2.59
N VAL A 84 13.77 -10.04 -1.69
CA VAL A 84 14.65 -9.36 -0.72
C VAL A 84 15.82 -8.63 -1.37
N GLU A 85 16.31 -9.11 -2.51
CA GLU A 85 17.46 -8.54 -3.23
C GLU A 85 17.07 -7.32 -4.08
N ALA A 86 15.82 -7.26 -4.52
CA ALA A 86 15.29 -6.12 -5.28
C ALA A 86 14.74 -5.01 -4.39
N ARG A 87 14.92 -5.10 -3.05
CA ARG A 87 14.59 -4.00 -2.14
C ARG A 87 15.50 -2.81 -2.50
N PRO A 88 14.94 -1.62 -2.78
CA PRO A 88 15.76 -0.43 -2.92
C PRO A 88 16.57 -0.26 -1.63
N THR A 89 17.90 -0.16 -1.72
CA THR A 89 18.70 0.25 -0.56
C THR A 89 18.28 1.67 -0.21
N LEU A 90 17.44 1.80 0.81
CA LEU A 90 17.17 3.09 1.42
C LEU A 90 18.51 3.62 1.94
N PHE A 91 18.77 4.91 1.75
CA PHE A 91 19.99 5.58 2.23
C PHE A 91 20.04 5.71 3.77
N ILE A 92 19.37 4.80 4.49
CA ILE A 92 19.24 4.78 5.95
C ILE A 92 19.72 3.40 6.41
N ASN A 93 20.64 3.40 7.38
CA ASN A 93 21.03 2.19 8.09
C ASN A 93 19.84 1.73 8.94
N ASP A 94 19.07 0.79 8.39
CA ASP A 94 17.99 0.11 9.11
C ASP A 94 18.61 -0.90 10.09
N PRO A 95 18.46 -0.71 11.42
CA PRO A 95 19.01 -1.63 12.40
C PRO A 95 18.25 -2.97 12.43
N TYR A 96 17.11 -3.06 11.74
CA TYR A 96 16.30 -4.27 11.69
C TYR A 96 16.63 -5.12 10.46
N SER A 97 16.86 -6.40 10.70
CA SER A 97 16.97 -7.43 9.65
C SER A 97 15.71 -7.48 8.81
N PHE A 98 15.86 -7.35 7.49
CA PHE A 98 14.76 -7.44 6.54
C PHE A 98 14.29 -8.89 6.38
N HIS A 99 13.20 -9.22 7.07
CA HIS A 99 12.54 -10.52 6.96
C HIS A 99 11.27 -10.40 6.15
N VAL A 100 11.02 -11.40 5.28
CA VAL A 100 9.79 -11.50 4.49
C VAL A 100 8.98 -12.72 4.95
N SER A 101 7.66 -12.56 4.99
CA SER A 101 6.71 -13.62 5.33
C SER A 101 5.40 -13.38 4.58
N GLU A 102 4.59 -14.42 4.40
CA GLU A 102 3.20 -14.25 3.99
C GLU A 102 2.29 -13.83 5.15
N ASP A 103 2.67 -14.19 6.38
CA ASP A 103 2.10 -13.58 7.58
C ASP A 103 2.69 -12.18 7.76
N CYS A 104 2.08 -11.21 7.08
CA CYS A 104 2.60 -9.85 6.96
C CYS A 104 1.55 -8.73 7.11
N LEU A 105 0.28 -9.04 7.39
CA LEU A 105 -0.82 -8.07 7.49
C LEU A 105 -0.81 -7.32 8.83
N TYR A 106 0.23 -6.53 9.00
CA TYR A 106 0.50 -5.73 10.20
C TYR A 106 0.60 -4.24 9.85
N LEU A 107 0.35 -3.40 10.85
CA LEU A 107 0.57 -1.96 10.79
C LEU A 107 1.35 -1.48 12.01
N ASN A 108 1.98 -0.32 11.87
CA ASN A 108 2.68 0.37 12.95
C ASN A 108 1.97 1.69 13.25
N ILE A 109 1.87 2.09 14.52
CA ILE A 109 1.26 3.34 14.96
C ILE A 109 2.30 4.16 15.74
N PHE A 110 2.47 5.41 15.35
CA PHE A 110 3.29 6.42 16.01
C PHE A 110 2.36 7.53 16.51
N THR A 111 2.36 7.79 17.81
CA THR A 111 1.50 8.81 18.42
C THR A 111 2.27 9.68 19.40
N PRO A 112 2.06 11.01 19.42
CA PRO A 112 2.73 11.90 20.37
C PRO A 112 2.22 11.71 21.80
N SER A 113 1.02 11.16 21.97
CA SER A 113 0.39 10.92 23.26
C SER A 113 -0.81 10.00 23.10
N THR A 114 -1.03 9.12 24.07
CA THR A 114 -2.24 8.29 24.15
C THR A 114 -3.43 9.02 24.80
N SER A 115 -3.30 10.32 25.04
CA SER A 115 -4.44 11.19 25.40
C SER A 115 -5.50 11.15 24.30
N LEU A 116 -6.78 11.08 24.70
CA LEU A 116 -7.93 10.97 23.80
C LEU A 116 -8.35 12.34 23.25
N ASP A 117 -7.39 13.18 22.90
CA ASP A 117 -7.62 14.57 22.44
C ASP A 117 -8.14 14.65 21.00
N GLY A 118 -8.15 13.54 20.25
CA GLY A 118 -8.67 13.47 18.89
C GLY A 118 -7.77 14.18 17.86
N ARG A 119 -6.60 13.60 17.60
CA ARG A 119 -5.57 14.17 16.71
C ARG A 119 -5.79 13.79 15.24
N PRO A 120 -5.32 14.62 14.28
CA PRO A 120 -5.28 14.22 12.87
C PRO A 120 -4.50 12.91 12.68
N VAL A 121 -4.99 12.06 11.78
CA VAL A 121 -4.41 10.74 11.50
C VAL A 121 -3.91 10.71 10.06
N ILE A 122 -2.67 10.29 9.86
CA ILE A 122 -2.13 9.91 8.55
C ILE A 122 -2.05 8.39 8.48
N VAL A 123 -2.65 7.80 7.45
CA VAL A 123 -2.43 6.39 7.10
C VAL A 123 -1.59 6.35 5.83
N PHE A 124 -0.40 5.80 5.94
CA PHE A 124 0.60 5.79 4.89
C PHE A 124 0.70 4.44 4.19
N PHE A 125 0.55 4.45 2.87
CA PHE A 125 0.79 3.32 1.98
C PHE A 125 2.15 3.48 1.29
N HIS A 126 3.03 2.50 1.49
CA HIS A 126 4.36 2.52 0.90
C HIS A 126 4.33 2.35 -0.63
N GLY A 127 5.43 2.73 -1.28
CA GLY A 127 5.64 2.53 -2.71
C GLY A 127 6.22 1.16 -3.03
N GLY A 128 6.86 1.06 -4.20
CA GLY A 128 7.55 -0.17 -4.64
C GLY A 128 6.83 -0.89 -5.77
N ASN A 129 6.12 -0.15 -6.63
CA ASN A 129 5.49 -0.67 -7.85
C ASN A 129 4.52 -1.85 -7.62
N PHE A 130 3.95 -1.97 -6.43
CA PHE A 130 3.21 -3.16 -5.97
C PHE A 130 4.01 -4.47 -5.93
N GLN A 131 5.33 -4.44 -6.13
CA GLN A 131 6.20 -5.62 -6.14
C GLN A 131 7.03 -5.75 -4.86
N THR A 132 7.47 -4.61 -4.32
CA THR A 132 8.33 -4.51 -3.14
C THR A 132 7.87 -3.39 -2.21
N GLY A 133 8.54 -3.26 -1.07
CA GLY A 133 8.30 -2.22 -0.07
C GLY A 133 7.80 -2.79 1.26
N SER A 134 7.92 -1.97 2.31
CA SER A 134 7.49 -2.35 3.65
C SER A 134 7.06 -1.12 4.46
N SER A 135 6.10 -1.30 5.37
CA SER A 135 5.73 -0.26 6.35
C SER A 135 6.85 0.07 7.33
N ASN A 136 7.81 -0.84 7.52
CA ASN A 136 8.93 -0.69 8.44
C ASN A 136 9.96 0.32 7.93
N GLU A 137 9.95 0.60 6.62
CA GLU A 137 10.84 1.54 5.94
C GLU A 137 10.52 3.01 6.21
N TRP A 138 9.37 3.27 6.82
CA TRP A 138 8.81 4.61 6.95
C TRP A 138 8.74 5.00 8.43
N PRO A 139 9.78 5.68 8.95
CA PRO A 139 9.79 6.14 10.33
C PRO A 139 8.76 7.26 10.56
N GLY A 140 7.57 6.88 11.05
CA GLY A 140 6.47 7.83 11.28
C GLY A 140 6.68 8.78 12.46
N HIS A 141 7.70 8.55 13.30
CA HIS A 141 7.93 9.31 14.53
C HIS A 141 8.24 10.79 14.29
N VAL A 142 8.91 11.15 13.19
CA VAL A 142 9.23 12.55 12.87
C VAL A 142 7.95 13.36 12.65
N LEU A 143 7.03 12.85 11.84
CA LEU A 143 5.72 13.47 11.64
C LEU A 143 4.88 13.42 12.92
N SER A 144 4.98 12.33 13.67
CA SER A 144 4.24 12.21 14.93
C SER A 144 4.65 13.24 15.98
N SER A 145 5.94 13.62 16.00
CA SER A 145 6.45 14.69 16.86
C SER A 145 5.83 16.07 16.58
N ARG A 146 5.14 16.24 15.45
CA ARG A 146 4.35 17.44 15.11
C ARG A 146 2.88 17.37 15.56
N GLY A 147 2.52 16.41 16.41
CA GLY A 147 1.16 16.32 16.96
C GLY A 147 0.18 15.46 16.16
N ILE A 148 0.69 14.63 15.24
CA ILE A 148 -0.09 13.79 14.31
C ILE A 148 0.01 12.32 14.71
N VAL A 149 -1.07 11.56 14.58
CA VAL A 149 -1.00 10.09 14.67
C VAL A 149 -0.65 9.54 13.29
N VAL A 150 0.42 8.76 13.19
CA VAL A 150 0.90 8.21 11.92
C VAL A 150 0.77 6.69 11.95
N VAL A 151 0.12 6.14 10.94
CA VAL A 151 -0.06 4.71 10.75
C VAL A 151 0.68 4.29 9.48
N THR A 152 1.59 3.32 9.55
CA THR A 152 2.22 2.73 8.36
C THR A 152 1.73 1.30 8.17
N VAL A 153 1.38 0.93 6.93
CA VAL A 153 0.60 -0.30 6.66
C VAL A 153 1.36 -1.22 5.71
N ASN A 154 1.56 -2.49 6.10
CA ASN A 154 1.92 -3.55 5.15
C ASN A 154 0.68 -4.02 4.39
N TYR A 155 0.83 -4.35 3.12
CA TYR A 155 -0.19 -4.99 2.30
C TYR A 155 0.46 -5.98 1.33
N ARG A 156 -0.27 -7.02 0.87
CA ARG A 156 0.32 -8.03 -0.01
C ARG A 156 0.75 -7.44 -1.36
N LEU A 157 1.86 -7.96 -1.88
CA LEU A 157 2.56 -7.48 -3.07
C LEU A 157 2.66 -8.60 -4.13
N GLY A 158 3.05 -8.23 -5.36
CA GLY A 158 3.28 -9.13 -6.47
C GLY A 158 2.13 -10.11 -6.69
N ALA A 159 2.47 -11.37 -6.97
CA ALA A 159 1.46 -12.43 -7.13
C ALA A 159 0.57 -12.60 -5.89
N PHE A 160 1.13 -12.47 -4.68
CA PHE A 160 0.38 -12.65 -3.43
C PHE A 160 -0.73 -11.61 -3.25
N GLY A 161 -0.52 -10.39 -3.74
CA GLY A 161 -1.49 -9.29 -3.68
C GLY A 161 -2.39 -9.18 -4.90
N PHE A 162 -1.93 -9.62 -6.08
CA PHE A 162 -2.53 -9.20 -7.36
C PHE A 162 -2.67 -10.30 -8.42
N LEU A 163 -2.48 -11.58 -8.07
CA LEU A 163 -2.82 -12.70 -8.96
C LEU A 163 -4.33 -12.72 -9.24
N SER A 164 -4.72 -12.84 -10.51
CA SER A 164 -6.13 -12.75 -10.94
C SER A 164 -6.39 -13.50 -12.24
N PHE A 165 -7.59 -14.06 -12.40
CA PHE A 165 -8.11 -14.52 -13.68
C PHE A 165 -8.68 -13.39 -14.55
N GLY A 166 -8.55 -12.13 -14.13
CA GLY A 166 -9.16 -10.98 -14.80
C GLY A 166 -10.67 -10.90 -14.56
N ASP A 167 -11.20 -11.64 -13.59
CA ASP A 167 -12.61 -11.61 -13.21
C ASP A 167 -12.85 -10.68 -12.01
N ALA A 168 -14.11 -10.62 -11.57
CA ALA A 168 -14.55 -9.80 -10.44
C ALA A 168 -14.29 -10.44 -9.06
N ASN A 169 -13.81 -11.68 -9.01
CA ASN A 169 -13.71 -12.48 -7.78
C ASN A 169 -12.27 -12.75 -7.35
N THR A 170 -11.31 -12.58 -8.25
CA THR A 170 -9.89 -12.86 -8.03
C THR A 170 -9.04 -11.61 -8.21
N GLY A 171 -8.01 -11.44 -7.39
CA GLY A 171 -7.07 -10.30 -7.45
C GLY A 171 -7.44 -9.13 -6.56
N ASN A 172 -6.71 -8.03 -6.73
CA ASN A 172 -6.80 -6.81 -5.90
C ASN A 172 -6.71 -7.07 -4.37
N TYR A 173 -6.15 -8.20 -3.95
CA TYR A 173 -6.04 -8.56 -2.54
C TYR A 173 -5.18 -7.57 -1.76
N GLY A 174 -4.12 -7.03 -2.36
CA GLY A 174 -3.31 -5.96 -1.76
C GLY A 174 -4.10 -4.68 -1.49
N LEU A 175 -5.01 -4.27 -2.39
CA LEU A 175 -5.91 -3.12 -2.15
C LEU A 175 -6.97 -3.43 -1.08
N GLN A 176 -7.45 -4.68 -1.06
CA GLN A 176 -8.37 -5.13 -0.01
C GLN A 176 -7.69 -5.18 1.36
N ASP A 177 -6.39 -5.50 1.42
CA ASP A 177 -5.57 -5.46 2.64
C ASP A 177 -5.49 -4.02 3.16
N GLN A 178 -5.15 -3.07 2.29
CA GLN A 178 -5.13 -1.63 2.61
C GLN A 178 -6.49 -1.15 3.12
N ARG A 179 -7.59 -1.54 2.45
CA ARG A 179 -8.95 -1.23 2.92
C ARG A 179 -9.23 -1.81 4.32
N THR A 180 -8.78 -3.02 4.59
CA THR A 180 -8.97 -3.66 5.89
C THR A 180 -8.17 -2.95 6.98
N ALA A 181 -6.97 -2.47 6.67
CA ALA A 181 -6.22 -1.59 7.56
C ALA A 181 -6.93 -0.25 7.81
N LEU A 182 -7.57 0.34 6.79
CA LEU A 182 -8.40 1.54 6.98
C LEU A 182 -9.61 1.27 7.87
N GLN A 183 -10.24 0.11 7.74
CA GLN A 183 -11.32 -0.31 8.65
C GLN A 183 -10.81 -0.44 10.09
N PHE A 184 -9.66 -1.09 10.30
CA PHE A 184 -9.00 -1.15 11.61
C PHE A 184 -8.76 0.25 12.20
N VAL A 185 -8.28 1.19 11.37
CA VAL A 185 -8.07 2.59 11.80
C VAL A 185 -9.39 3.23 12.22
N GLN A 186 -10.45 3.08 11.45
CA GLN A 186 -11.77 3.60 11.82
C GLN A 186 -12.27 3.03 13.15
N ASP A 187 -12.06 1.73 13.38
CA ASP A 187 -12.58 1.03 14.55
C ASP A 187 -11.75 1.29 15.83
N HIS A 188 -10.46 1.61 15.69
CA HIS A 188 -9.53 1.56 16.83
C HIS A 188 -8.65 2.79 17.03
N ILE A 189 -8.49 3.69 16.05
CA ILE A 189 -7.47 4.77 16.15
C ILE A 189 -7.74 5.77 17.29
N ALA A 190 -9.00 5.88 17.73
CA ALA A 190 -9.39 6.68 18.90
C ALA A 190 -8.61 6.25 20.15
N SER A 191 -8.40 4.95 20.36
CA SER A 191 -7.64 4.41 21.50
C SER A 191 -6.16 4.77 21.47
N PHE A 192 -5.64 5.23 20.33
CA PHE A 192 -4.26 5.68 20.14
C PHE A 192 -4.14 7.22 20.11
N GLY A 193 -5.22 7.93 20.44
CA GLY A 193 -5.28 9.40 20.47
C GLY A 193 -5.64 10.07 19.14
N GLY A 194 -5.99 9.31 18.11
CA GLY A 194 -6.40 9.84 16.80
C GLY A 194 -7.90 10.11 16.71
N ASP A 195 -8.33 11.01 15.82
CA ASP A 195 -9.75 11.19 15.47
C ASP A 195 -10.06 10.40 14.18
N PRO A 196 -10.92 9.35 14.23
CA PRO A 196 -11.27 8.57 13.03
C PRO A 196 -11.96 9.41 11.93
N ARG A 197 -12.50 10.59 12.26
CA ARG A 197 -13.09 11.53 11.29
C ARG A 197 -12.06 12.43 10.61
N GLN A 198 -10.80 12.42 11.07
CA GLN A 198 -9.70 13.23 10.54
C GLN A 198 -8.58 12.36 9.96
N VAL A 199 -8.96 11.26 9.30
CA VAL A 199 -8.04 10.36 8.61
C VAL A 199 -7.70 10.89 7.21
N THR A 200 -6.41 11.09 6.94
CA THR A 200 -5.87 11.38 5.61
C THR A 200 -5.04 10.19 5.15
N ILE A 201 -5.37 9.62 4.00
CA ILE A 201 -4.53 8.59 3.37
C ILE A 201 -3.43 9.26 2.56
N VAL A 202 -2.20 8.77 2.70
CA VAL A 202 -1.03 9.32 2.02
C VAL A 202 -0.26 8.17 1.39
N GLY A 203 0.29 8.38 0.20
CA GLY A 203 1.10 7.34 -0.44
C GLY A 203 2.11 7.89 -1.41
N HIS A 204 3.18 7.12 -1.61
CA HIS A 204 4.25 7.40 -2.56
C HIS A 204 4.30 6.31 -3.65
N ASP A 205 4.55 6.65 -4.91
CA ASP A 205 4.67 5.68 -6.02
C ASP A 205 3.39 4.82 -6.13
N ALA A 206 3.47 3.49 -6.02
CA ALA A 206 2.33 2.58 -5.97
C ALA A 206 1.39 2.84 -4.79
N GLY A 207 1.90 3.38 -3.68
CA GLY A 207 1.07 3.86 -2.58
C GLY A 207 0.22 5.07 -2.99
N ALA A 208 0.76 5.95 -3.84
CA ALA A 208 0.03 7.10 -4.36
C ALA A 208 -1.06 6.66 -5.35
N VAL A 209 -0.76 5.66 -6.20
CA VAL A 209 -1.76 4.95 -7.01
C VAL A 209 -2.85 4.35 -6.13
N SER A 210 -2.49 3.72 -5.02
CA SER A 210 -3.43 3.15 -4.06
C SER A 210 -4.37 4.22 -3.46
N VAL A 211 -3.83 5.41 -3.14
CA VAL A 211 -4.64 6.55 -2.68
C VAL A 211 -5.71 6.92 -3.71
N GLY A 212 -5.31 7.09 -4.99
CA GLY A 212 -6.24 7.38 -6.07
C GLY A 212 -7.31 6.29 -6.24
N LEU A 213 -6.90 5.02 -6.23
CA LEU A 213 -7.83 3.89 -6.34
C LEU A 213 -8.80 3.81 -5.15
N HIS A 214 -8.37 4.14 -3.93
CA HIS A 214 -9.27 4.23 -2.78
C HIS A 214 -10.24 5.41 -2.86
N MET A 215 -9.85 6.53 -3.48
CA MET A 215 -10.75 7.65 -3.73
C MET A 215 -11.84 7.30 -4.76
N LEU A 216 -11.53 6.43 -5.72
CA LEU A 216 -12.48 5.96 -6.73
C LEU A 216 -13.34 4.78 -6.23
N SER A 217 -12.82 3.94 -5.34
CA SER A 217 -13.50 2.72 -4.93
C SER A 217 -14.71 3.00 -4.04
N PRO A 218 -15.92 2.50 -4.39
CA PRO A 218 -17.10 2.64 -3.53
C PRO A 218 -16.93 1.91 -2.20
N PHE A 219 -16.07 0.89 -2.14
CA PHE A 219 -15.83 0.11 -0.92
C PHE A 219 -14.99 0.84 0.12
N SER A 220 -14.23 1.85 -0.29
CA SER A 220 -13.39 2.67 0.60
C SER A 220 -14.05 3.97 1.02
N LYS A 221 -15.26 4.23 0.50
CA LYS A 221 -16.08 5.40 0.87
C LYS A 221 -16.29 5.42 2.39
N ASN A 222 -16.12 6.61 2.98
CA ASN A 222 -16.23 6.88 4.42
C ASN A 222 -15.14 6.28 5.32
N LEU A 223 -14.08 5.67 4.77
CA LEU A 223 -12.95 5.19 5.58
C LEU A 223 -11.85 6.23 5.81
N PHE A 224 -11.92 7.37 5.11
CA PHE A 224 -10.99 8.49 5.23
C PHE A 224 -11.66 9.79 4.77
N ARG A 225 -11.07 10.92 5.16
CA ARG A 225 -11.54 12.28 4.86
C ARG A 225 -10.84 12.90 3.65
N ALA A 226 -9.55 12.67 3.49
CA ALA A 226 -8.72 13.27 2.44
C ALA A 226 -7.62 12.31 1.95
N GLY A 227 -7.07 12.59 0.77
CA GLY A 227 -5.97 11.85 0.17
C GLY A 227 -4.82 12.77 -0.25
N ALA A 228 -3.58 12.31 -0.13
CA ALA A 228 -2.40 12.95 -0.72
C ALA A 228 -1.56 11.91 -1.48
N ALA A 229 -1.32 12.17 -2.77
CA ALA A 229 -0.59 11.29 -3.67
C ALA A 229 0.76 11.92 -4.05
N MET A 230 1.86 11.20 -3.78
CA MET A 230 3.22 11.64 -4.05
C MET A 230 3.84 10.80 -5.18
N SER A 231 4.15 11.42 -6.31
CA SER A 231 4.86 10.78 -7.43
C SER A 231 4.19 9.49 -7.95
N GLY A 232 2.86 9.46 -8.01
CA GLY A 232 2.11 8.37 -8.63
C GLY A 232 0.65 8.75 -8.82
N ALA A 233 0.03 8.17 -9.85
CA ALA A 233 -1.37 8.41 -10.21
C ALA A 233 -1.98 7.14 -10.82
N GLU A 234 -3.22 6.85 -10.47
CA GLU A 234 -4.02 5.70 -10.91
C GLU A 234 -4.31 5.67 -12.42
N ILE A 235 -4.22 6.83 -13.07
CA ILE A 235 -4.33 6.99 -14.53
C ILE A 235 -3.03 6.68 -15.29
N SER A 236 -1.91 6.41 -14.60
CA SER A 236 -0.65 6.12 -15.28
C SER A 236 -0.71 4.77 -15.99
N TYR A 237 -0.12 4.69 -17.18
CA TYR A 237 -0.18 3.50 -18.05
C TYR A 237 0.34 2.20 -17.42
N HIS A 238 1.09 2.31 -16.31
CA HIS A 238 1.72 1.19 -15.60
C HIS A 238 1.16 0.98 -14.18
N SER A 239 0.01 1.58 -13.86
CA SER A 239 -0.58 1.56 -12.52
C SER A 239 -1.67 0.50 -12.35
N THR A 240 -2.30 0.09 -13.44
CA THR A 240 -3.36 -0.94 -13.43
C THR A 240 -3.29 -1.85 -14.67
N ILE A 241 -3.90 -3.03 -14.59
CA ILE A 241 -4.20 -3.89 -15.74
C ILE A 241 -5.64 -3.61 -16.17
N GLY A 242 -5.79 -2.81 -17.24
CA GLY A 242 -7.10 -2.46 -17.80
C GLY A 242 -7.74 -3.55 -18.67
N LYS A 243 -6.97 -4.58 -19.09
CA LYS A 243 -7.47 -5.69 -19.92
C LYS A 243 -7.54 -6.99 -19.12
N PRO A 244 -8.74 -7.50 -18.80
CA PRO A 244 -8.93 -8.79 -18.10
C PRO A 244 -8.10 -9.95 -18.65
N ALA A 245 -8.03 -10.09 -19.98
CA ALA A 245 -7.27 -11.15 -20.63
C ALA A 245 -5.76 -11.12 -20.33
N LEU A 246 -5.19 -9.92 -20.07
CA LEU A 246 -3.78 -9.81 -19.69
C LEU A 246 -3.55 -10.36 -18.27
N ALA A 247 -4.44 -10.05 -17.32
CA ALA A 247 -4.37 -10.60 -15.97
C ALA A 247 -4.47 -12.13 -15.99
N PHE A 248 -5.44 -12.68 -16.74
CA PHE A 248 -5.58 -14.12 -16.96
C PHE A 248 -4.29 -14.75 -17.51
N ASN A 249 -3.76 -14.18 -18.60
CA ASN A 249 -2.55 -14.70 -19.25
C ASN A 249 -1.34 -14.67 -18.31
N ASN A 250 -1.19 -13.61 -17.50
CA ASN A 250 -0.11 -13.50 -16.53
C ASN A 250 -0.19 -14.59 -15.46
N THR A 251 -1.40 -14.90 -14.97
CA THR A 251 -1.63 -16.03 -14.05
C THR A 251 -1.26 -17.37 -14.69
N MET A 252 -1.66 -17.60 -15.94
CA MET A 252 -1.32 -18.85 -16.65
C MET A 252 0.19 -18.96 -16.93
N LYS A 253 0.87 -17.85 -17.25
CA LYS A 253 2.33 -17.82 -17.41
C LYS A 253 3.04 -18.15 -16.11
N LEU A 254 2.60 -17.60 -14.98
CA LEU A 254 3.13 -17.99 -13.68
C LEU A 254 2.95 -19.48 -13.42
N GLY A 255 1.77 -20.03 -13.73
CA GLY A 255 1.52 -21.47 -13.66
C GLY A 255 2.56 -22.27 -14.46
N GLN A 256 2.81 -21.91 -15.72
CA GLN A 256 3.79 -22.59 -16.57
C GLN A 256 5.20 -22.58 -15.97
N TYR A 257 5.66 -21.43 -15.46
CA TYR A 257 6.99 -21.29 -14.84
C TYR A 257 7.10 -22.06 -13.51
N LEU A 258 5.98 -22.36 -12.86
CA LEU A 258 5.90 -23.17 -11.65
C LEU A 258 5.66 -24.67 -11.93
N GLY A 259 5.57 -25.09 -13.20
CA GLY A 259 5.23 -26.45 -13.60
C GLY A 259 3.75 -26.81 -13.43
N CYS A 260 2.88 -25.81 -13.25
CA CYS A 260 1.43 -25.94 -13.17
C CYS A 260 0.80 -25.75 -14.56
N THR A 261 0.69 -26.86 -15.30
CA THR A 261 0.25 -26.88 -16.72
C THR A 261 -1.05 -27.65 -16.93
N GLN A 262 -1.90 -27.71 -15.91
CA GLN A 262 -3.17 -28.41 -15.98
C GLN A 262 -4.10 -27.81 -17.05
N PRO A 263 -4.96 -28.61 -17.72
CA PRO A 263 -5.81 -28.11 -18.80
C PRO A 263 -6.83 -27.04 -18.38
N ALA A 264 -7.32 -27.12 -17.13
CA ALA A 264 -8.29 -26.18 -16.58
C ALA A 264 -7.57 -25.11 -15.74
N ALA A 265 -7.94 -23.84 -15.94
CA ALA A 265 -7.33 -22.70 -15.24
C ALA A 265 -7.45 -22.81 -13.71
N GLU A 266 -8.61 -23.25 -13.21
CA GLU A 266 -8.84 -23.54 -11.77
C GLU A 266 -7.80 -24.52 -11.20
N HIS A 267 -7.48 -25.59 -11.94
CA HIS A 267 -6.47 -26.56 -11.51
C HIS A 267 -5.03 -26.00 -11.56
N VAL A 268 -4.77 -25.04 -12.47
CA VAL A 268 -3.49 -24.31 -12.47
C VAL A 268 -3.38 -23.45 -11.22
N TRP A 269 -4.45 -22.75 -10.83
CA TRP A 269 -4.51 -21.98 -9.58
C TRP A 269 -4.31 -22.85 -8.34
N ASP A 270 -5.01 -23.99 -8.28
CA ASP A 270 -4.83 -24.98 -7.20
C ASP A 270 -3.39 -25.47 -7.13
N CYS A 271 -2.75 -25.72 -8.27
CA CYS A 271 -1.34 -26.08 -8.30
C CYS A 271 -0.44 -24.94 -7.81
N ILE A 272 -0.69 -23.68 -8.21
CA ILE A 272 0.06 -22.51 -7.71
C ILE A 272 -0.07 -22.37 -6.19
N LEU A 273 -1.26 -22.62 -5.62
CA LEU A 273 -1.48 -22.62 -4.17
C LEU A 273 -0.57 -23.61 -3.43
N THR A 274 -0.17 -24.72 -4.05
CA THR A 274 0.75 -25.71 -3.45
C THR A 274 2.22 -25.32 -3.49
N ARG A 275 2.60 -24.30 -4.27
CA ARG A 275 4.01 -23.92 -4.45
C ARG A 275 4.54 -23.18 -3.22
N SER A 276 5.86 -23.24 -3.00
CA SER A 276 6.46 -22.49 -1.92
C SER A 276 6.43 -20.98 -2.22
N THR A 277 6.49 -20.16 -1.17
CA THR A 277 6.57 -18.70 -1.29
C THR A 277 7.76 -18.29 -2.17
N ASN A 278 8.90 -18.94 -1.96
CA ASN A 278 10.13 -18.66 -2.70
C ASN A 278 10.01 -19.04 -4.18
N ASP A 279 9.41 -20.18 -4.51
CA ASP A 279 9.22 -20.57 -5.92
C ASP A 279 8.37 -19.56 -6.67
N ILE A 280 7.29 -19.06 -6.06
CA ILE A 280 6.43 -18.02 -6.65
C ILE A 280 7.21 -16.73 -6.86
N ILE A 281 7.99 -16.30 -5.86
CA ILE A 281 8.83 -15.08 -5.94
C ILE A 281 9.86 -15.20 -7.07
N GLN A 282 10.54 -16.33 -7.19
CA GLN A 282 11.57 -16.57 -8.21
C GLN A 282 10.95 -16.70 -9.61
N ALA A 283 9.85 -17.44 -9.74
CA ALA A 283 9.13 -17.54 -11.01
C ALA A 283 8.65 -16.17 -11.49
N ALA A 284 8.05 -15.35 -10.62
CA ALA A 284 7.56 -14.02 -10.97
C ALA A 284 8.64 -13.06 -11.50
N GLN A 285 9.91 -13.26 -11.11
CA GLN A 285 11.03 -12.44 -11.59
C GLN A 285 11.59 -12.87 -12.94
N THR A 286 11.43 -14.15 -13.28
CA THR A 286 12.01 -14.73 -14.50
C THR A 286 11.09 -14.64 -15.69
N ILE A 287 9.79 -14.41 -15.47
CA ILE A 287 8.78 -14.26 -16.52
C ILE A 287 9.02 -12.94 -17.28
N PRO A 288 9.18 -12.97 -18.61
CA PRO A 288 9.21 -11.78 -19.43
C PRO A 288 7.89 -11.01 -19.32
N VAL A 289 7.98 -9.74 -18.96
CA VAL A 289 6.80 -8.87 -18.89
C VAL A 289 6.45 -8.39 -20.29
N GLU A 290 5.19 -8.58 -20.69
CA GLU A 290 4.65 -8.14 -21.97
C GLU A 290 3.48 -7.18 -21.74
N TYR A 291 3.36 -6.16 -22.59
CA TYR A 291 2.23 -5.21 -22.64
C TYR A 291 2.01 -4.30 -21.41
N ASN A 292 2.69 -4.53 -20.29
CA ASN A 292 2.69 -3.66 -19.10
C ASN A 292 4.09 -3.58 -18.49
N ARG A 293 4.28 -2.77 -17.44
CA ARG A 293 5.57 -2.62 -16.74
C ARG A 293 5.81 -3.74 -15.72
N TYR A 294 4.75 -4.28 -15.12
CA TYR A 294 4.83 -5.35 -14.12
C TYR A 294 3.76 -6.42 -14.37
N LEU A 295 4.07 -7.66 -13.98
CA LEU A 295 3.22 -8.82 -14.23
C LEU A 295 1.95 -8.82 -13.36
N PHE A 296 2.08 -8.42 -12.09
CA PHE A 296 0.99 -8.42 -11.11
C PHE A 296 0.78 -7.01 -10.56
N LEU A 297 -0.35 -6.42 -10.93
CA LEU A 297 -0.77 -5.05 -10.59
C LEU A 297 -2.27 -5.07 -10.28
N PRO A 298 -2.82 -4.01 -9.67
CA PRO A 298 -4.26 -3.85 -9.57
C PRO A 298 -4.94 -4.01 -10.93
N HIS A 299 -6.03 -4.77 -11.03
CA HIS A 299 -6.78 -4.94 -12.27
C HIS A 299 -8.19 -4.36 -12.16
N VAL A 300 -8.73 -3.87 -13.27
CA VAL A 300 -10.11 -3.38 -13.33
C VAL A 300 -11.05 -4.57 -13.21
N ASP A 301 -11.67 -4.74 -12.05
CA ASP A 301 -12.46 -5.90 -11.67
C ASP A 301 -13.98 -5.65 -11.72
N GLY A 302 -14.40 -4.43 -12.01
CA GLY A 302 -15.81 -4.03 -12.02
C GLY A 302 -16.44 -3.94 -10.62
N ARG A 303 -15.64 -4.13 -9.55
CA ARG A 303 -16.08 -4.07 -8.15
C ARG A 303 -15.24 -3.09 -7.37
N PHE A 304 -14.04 -3.48 -6.95
CA PHE A 304 -13.15 -2.60 -6.20
C PHE A 304 -12.71 -1.42 -7.06
N ILE A 305 -12.38 -1.70 -8.32
CA ILE A 305 -12.08 -0.72 -9.37
C ILE A 305 -13.21 -0.83 -10.41
N PRO A 306 -14.26 0.01 -10.32
CA PRO A 306 -15.48 -0.16 -11.10
C PRO A 306 -15.29 -0.07 -12.62
N ALA A 307 -14.38 0.79 -13.05
CA ALA A 307 -14.02 1.02 -14.44
C ALA A 307 -12.57 1.48 -14.54
N HIS A 308 -12.04 1.57 -15.77
CA HIS A 308 -10.75 2.20 -15.98
C HIS A 308 -10.79 3.63 -15.43
N PRO A 309 -9.79 4.11 -14.67
CA PRO A 309 -9.82 5.45 -14.04
C PRO A 309 -9.97 6.68 -14.97
N MET A 310 -10.05 6.48 -16.28
CA MET A 310 -10.28 7.56 -17.27
C MET A 310 -11.68 7.54 -17.87
N VAL A 311 -12.53 6.59 -17.48
CA VAL A 311 -13.90 6.38 -17.98
C VAL A 311 -14.87 6.51 -16.81
#